data_AF-A0A7Z7HWR3-F1
#
_entry.id   AF-A0A7Z7HWR3-F1
#
_cell.length_a   1.000
_cell.length_b   1.000
_cell.length_c   1.000
_cell.angle_alpha   90.00
_cell.angle_beta   90.00
_cell.angle_gamma   90.00
#
_symmetry.space_group_name_H-M   'P 1'
#
loop_
_entity.id
_entity.type
_entity.pdbx_description
1 polymer ?
#
loop_
_entity_poly.entity_id
_entity_poly.type
_entity_poly.pdbx_seq_one_letter_code
_entity_poly.pdbx_strand_id
1 'polypeptide(L)'
;MFTIALFFIANALFCLAYIVRDMAWLRAITIVAALSTLPYFYFQASPLYGAMSWQIAFIVINTVNLTVLLLQRRPIKLTEEEKWLHQTTFSLLKPRRMRRLLQQAEPHEIQSGEALIEQGKELRALIILLSGSASVKVNGIKRATLLPGDFAGEMSFITGRLTSADVIADQPVRYLIWPSSVLERLYQRDPEMKSAIQSIIGFDMASKLAR
;
A
#
# COMPACT_ATOMS: atom_id res chain seq x y z
N MET A 1 44.05 -28.21 5.38
CA MET A 1 43.82 -27.18 6.43
C MET A 1 42.76 -26.15 6.02
N PHE A 2 42.84 -25.55 4.82
CA PHE A 2 41.89 -24.52 4.37
C PHE A 2 40.41 -24.96 4.38
N THR A 3 40.08 -26.14 3.85
CA THR A 3 38.70 -26.65 3.80
C THR A 3 38.12 -26.95 5.18
N ILE A 4 38.96 -27.38 6.13
CA ILE A 4 38.58 -27.63 7.52
C ILE A 4 38.26 -26.30 8.22
N ALA A 5 39.07 -25.27 8.02
CA ALA A 5 38.81 -23.94 8.55
C ALA A 5 37.48 -23.38 8.02
N LEU A 6 37.21 -23.53 6.71
CA LEU A 6 35.92 -23.18 6.08
C LEU A 6 34.73 -23.89 6.72
N PHE A 7 34.89 -25.19 7.05
CA PHE A 7 33.86 -25.95 7.73
C PHE A 7 33.57 -25.42 9.15
N PHE A 8 34.60 -25.07 9.94
CA PHE A 8 34.38 -24.48 11.27
C PHE A 8 33.74 -23.09 11.18
N ILE A 9 34.15 -22.27 10.20
CA ILE A 9 33.53 -20.97 9.94
C ILE A 9 32.05 -21.14 9.57
N ALA A 10 31.72 -22.11 8.71
CA ALA A 10 30.34 -22.42 8.36
C ALA A 10 29.49 -22.78 9.59
N ASN A 11 30.02 -23.63 10.49
CA ASN A 11 29.32 -23.98 11.73
C ASN A 11 29.14 -22.77 12.66
N ALA A 12 30.14 -21.89 12.77
CA ALA A 12 29.99 -20.64 13.52
C ALA A 12 28.90 -19.73 12.93
N LEU A 13 28.80 -19.66 11.59
CA LEU A 13 27.72 -18.93 10.91
C LEU A 13 26.35 -19.56 11.16
N PHE A 14 26.24 -20.89 11.20
CA PHE A 14 25.00 -21.56 11.60
C PHE A 14 24.60 -21.21 13.04
N CYS A 15 25.54 -21.24 14.00
CA CYS A 15 25.29 -20.80 15.37
C CYS A 15 24.81 -19.34 15.42
N LEU A 16 25.47 -18.46 14.68
CA LEU A 16 25.09 -17.04 14.61
C LEU A 16 23.69 -16.87 13.98
N ALA A 17 23.34 -17.68 12.99
CA ALA A 17 22.02 -17.68 12.40
C ALA A 17 20.92 -17.94 13.45
N TYR A 18 21.13 -18.90 14.37
CA TYR A 18 20.16 -19.18 15.45
C TYR A 18 19.97 -18.02 16.45
N ILE A 19 20.92 -17.09 16.53
CA ILE A 19 20.84 -15.91 17.41
C ILE A 19 20.07 -14.77 16.73
N VAL A 20 20.19 -14.66 15.40
CA VAL A 20 19.59 -13.58 14.62
C VAL A 20 18.06 -13.67 14.61
N ARG A 21 17.41 -12.59 15.04
CA ARG A 21 15.93 -12.49 15.08
C ARG A 21 15.31 -12.03 13.77
N ASP A 22 16.05 -11.31 12.92
CA ASP A 22 15.52 -10.89 11.61
C ASP A 22 15.51 -12.07 10.64
N MET A 23 14.32 -12.41 10.14
CA MET A 23 14.11 -13.55 9.26
C MET A 23 14.90 -13.45 7.95
N ALA A 24 15.17 -12.26 7.40
CA ALA A 24 15.94 -12.12 6.16
C ALA A 24 17.43 -12.40 6.40
N TRP A 25 17.98 -11.85 7.48
CA TRP A 25 19.37 -12.10 7.87
C TRP A 25 19.61 -13.57 8.22
N LEU A 26 18.69 -14.20 8.95
CA LEU A 26 18.72 -15.64 9.21
C LEU A 26 18.90 -16.44 7.90
N ARG A 27 18.05 -16.19 6.89
CA ARG A 27 18.13 -16.90 5.60
C ARG A 27 19.42 -16.60 4.85
N ALA A 28 19.86 -15.34 4.79
CA ALA A 28 21.10 -14.97 4.13
C ALA A 28 22.33 -15.66 4.75
N ILE A 29 22.43 -15.65 6.09
CA ILE A 29 23.56 -16.23 6.82
C ILE A 29 23.58 -17.75 6.66
N THR A 30 22.43 -18.42 6.74
CA THR A 30 22.33 -19.87 6.54
C THR A 30 22.70 -20.32 5.11
N ILE A 31 22.41 -19.50 4.09
CA ILE A 31 22.84 -19.76 2.71
C ILE A 31 24.36 -19.67 2.58
N VAL A 32 24.96 -18.62 3.13
CA VAL A 32 26.42 -18.42 3.12
C VAL A 32 27.11 -19.57 3.88
N ALA A 33 26.61 -19.93 5.05
CA ALA A 33 27.11 -21.06 5.84
C ALA A 33 27.06 -22.38 5.04
N ALA A 34 25.92 -22.70 4.43
CA ALA A 34 25.76 -23.91 3.65
C ALA A 34 26.71 -23.97 2.45
N LEU A 35 26.87 -22.86 1.70
CA LEU A 35 27.83 -22.77 0.59
C LEU A 35 29.27 -23.01 1.06
N SER A 36 29.63 -22.47 2.23
CA SER A 36 30.96 -22.66 2.83
C SER A 36 31.27 -24.10 3.23
N THR A 37 30.27 -24.96 3.41
CA THR A 37 30.50 -26.41 3.70
C THR A 37 30.81 -27.24 2.46
N LEU A 38 30.39 -26.81 1.26
CA LEU A 38 30.50 -27.62 0.03
C LEU A 38 31.95 -27.96 -0.36
N PRO A 39 32.95 -27.04 -0.29
CA PRO A 39 34.33 -27.39 -0.57
C PRO A 39 34.87 -28.47 0.37
N TYR A 40 34.48 -28.44 1.65
CA TYR A 40 34.91 -29.45 2.62
C TYR A 40 34.39 -30.84 2.27
N PHE A 41 33.15 -30.97 1.80
CA PHE A 41 32.57 -32.27 1.41
C PHE A 41 33.09 -32.78 0.06
N TYR A 42 33.45 -31.89 -0.86
CA TYR A 42 33.96 -32.25 -2.18
C TYR A 42 35.40 -32.75 -2.14
N PHE A 43 36.28 -32.08 -1.37
CA PHE A 43 37.72 -32.38 -1.32
C PHE A 43 38.11 -33.51 -0.33
N GLN A 44 37.15 -34.32 0.13
CA GLN A 44 37.47 -35.52 0.91
C GLN A 44 38.05 -36.63 0.03
N ALA A 45 38.80 -37.56 0.63
CA ALA A 45 39.34 -38.74 -0.08
C ALA A 45 38.24 -39.56 -0.80
N SER A 46 37.03 -39.53 -0.27
CA SER A 46 35.82 -39.94 -0.98
C SER A 46 34.79 -38.81 -0.84
N PRO A 47 34.40 -38.14 -1.93
CA PRO A 47 33.45 -37.03 -1.87
C PRO A 47 32.13 -37.44 -1.23
N LEU A 48 31.64 -36.62 -0.29
CA LEU A 48 30.43 -36.89 0.47
C LEU A 48 29.19 -36.38 -0.28
N TYR A 49 28.84 -37.04 -1.39
CA TYR A 49 27.74 -36.60 -2.26
C TYR A 49 26.40 -36.49 -1.51
N GLY A 50 26.09 -37.40 -0.59
CA GLY A 50 24.86 -37.34 0.20
C GLY A 50 24.76 -36.05 1.06
N ALA A 51 25.86 -35.64 1.70
CA ALA A 51 25.90 -34.40 2.48
C ALA A 51 25.77 -33.17 1.57
N MET A 52 26.43 -33.19 0.41
CA MET A 52 26.32 -32.11 -0.58
C MET A 52 24.89 -31.95 -1.10
N SER A 53 24.19 -33.05 -1.42
CA SER A 53 22.80 -33.01 -1.86
C SER A 53 21.88 -32.33 -0.83
N TRP A 54 22.05 -32.65 0.46
CA TRP A 54 21.29 -32.00 1.53
C TRP A 54 21.61 -30.50 1.66
N GLN A 55 22.88 -30.11 1.54
CA GLN A 55 23.27 -28.69 1.56
C GLN A 55 22.70 -27.93 0.36
N ILE A 56 22.70 -28.53 -0.83
CA ILE A 56 22.11 -27.93 -2.03
C ILE A 56 20.59 -27.72 -1.84
N ALA A 57 19.87 -28.74 -1.37
CA ALA A 57 18.45 -28.63 -1.08
C ALA A 57 18.15 -27.52 -0.06
N PHE A 58 18.96 -27.44 1.00
CA PHE A 58 18.86 -26.41 2.02
C PHE A 58 19.12 -25.00 1.45
N ILE A 59 20.14 -24.83 0.61
CA ILE A 59 20.43 -23.57 -0.08
C ILE A 59 19.24 -23.15 -0.95
N VAL A 60 18.68 -24.07 -1.74
CA VAL A 60 17.53 -23.78 -2.62
C VAL A 60 16.33 -23.30 -1.80
N ILE A 61 15.96 -24.02 -0.75
CA ILE A 61 14.83 -23.65 0.12
C ILE A 61 15.04 -22.28 0.76
N ASN A 62 16.22 -22.03 1.34
CA ASN A 62 16.49 -20.75 1.98
C ASN A 62 16.58 -19.60 0.96
N THR A 63 17.07 -19.85 -0.25
CA THR A 63 17.12 -18.86 -1.34
C THR A 63 15.72 -18.47 -1.81
N VAL A 64 14.82 -19.45 -2.01
CA VAL A 64 13.41 -19.18 -2.35
C VAL A 64 12.76 -18.37 -1.23
N ASN A 65 12.89 -18.79 0.03
CA ASN A 65 12.31 -18.09 1.17
C ASN A 65 12.86 -16.66 1.32
N LEU A 66 14.16 -16.46 1.16
CA LEU A 66 14.79 -15.14 1.17
C LEU A 66 14.25 -14.28 0.03
N THR A 67 14.14 -14.84 -1.17
CA THR A 67 13.62 -14.12 -2.34
C THR A 67 12.18 -13.70 -2.13
N VAL A 68 11.31 -14.59 -1.65
CA VAL A 68 9.91 -14.27 -1.32
C VAL A 68 9.84 -13.16 -0.27
N LEU A 69 10.64 -13.25 0.80
CA LEU A 69 10.67 -12.24 1.86
C LEU A 69 11.15 -10.87 1.33
N LEU A 70 12.19 -10.86 0.50
CA LEU A 70 12.72 -9.63 -0.09
C LEU A 70 11.72 -9.00 -1.08
N LEU A 71 11.05 -9.81 -1.89
CA LEU A 71 9.97 -9.34 -2.77
C LEU A 71 8.80 -8.79 -1.96
N GLN A 72 8.44 -9.43 -0.86
CA GLN A 72 7.44 -8.91 0.08
C GLN A 72 7.90 -7.64 0.79
N ARG A 73 9.20 -7.37 0.94
CA ARG A 73 9.74 -6.13 1.53
C ARG A 73 9.92 -5.00 0.51
N ARG A 74 9.89 -5.25 -0.81
CA ARG A 74 10.14 -4.20 -1.82
C ARG A 74 9.15 -3.03 -1.70
N PRO A 75 9.62 -1.78 -1.52
CA PRO A 75 8.73 -0.62 -1.48
C PRO A 75 8.02 -0.47 -2.82
N ILE A 76 6.73 -0.15 -2.77
CA ILE A 76 5.97 0.09 -3.98
C ILE A 76 6.45 1.42 -4.59
N LYS A 77 6.84 1.40 -5.86
CA LYS A 77 7.06 2.62 -6.63
C LYS A 77 5.69 3.25 -6.90
N LEU A 78 5.42 4.39 -6.26
CA LEU A 78 4.25 5.23 -6.51
C LEU A 78 4.52 6.13 -7.73
N THR A 79 3.50 6.37 -8.55
CA THR A 79 3.54 7.42 -9.59
C THR A 79 3.63 8.80 -8.94
N GLU A 80 3.97 9.85 -9.69
CA GLU A 80 4.03 11.21 -9.13
C GLU A 80 2.66 11.68 -8.61
N GLU A 81 1.57 11.36 -9.31
CA GLU A 81 0.19 11.64 -8.87
C GLU A 81 -0.14 10.89 -7.57
N GLU A 82 0.21 9.59 -7.48
CA GLU A 82 0.02 8.80 -6.25
C GLU A 82 0.85 9.33 -5.08
N LYS A 83 2.10 9.78 -5.33
CA LYS A 83 2.96 10.37 -4.28
C LYS A 83 2.37 11.67 -3.76
N TRP A 84 1.94 12.56 -4.65
CA TRP A 84 1.32 13.83 -4.27
C TRP A 84 0.05 13.58 -3.44
N LEU A 85 -0.81 12.64 -3.88
CA LEU A 85 -2.04 12.30 -3.17
C LEU A 85 -1.76 11.63 -1.82
N HIS A 86 -0.70 10.82 -1.73
CA HIS A 86 -0.23 10.24 -0.47
C HIS A 86 0.18 11.33 0.52
N GLN A 87 0.97 12.30 0.07
CA GLN A 87 1.50 13.36 0.95
C GLN A 87 0.41 14.35 1.38
N THR A 88 -0.54 14.65 0.49
CA THR A 88 -1.55 15.69 0.71
C THR A 88 -2.77 15.16 1.48
N THR A 89 -3.27 13.97 1.12
CA THR A 89 -4.57 13.49 1.62
C THR A 89 -4.46 12.16 2.38
N PHE A 90 -3.67 11.20 1.88
CA PHE A 90 -3.60 9.84 2.45
C PHE A 90 -2.35 9.58 3.30
N SER A 91 -1.82 10.60 3.97
CA SER A 91 -0.55 10.52 4.72
C SER A 91 -0.63 9.54 5.90
N LEU A 92 -1.84 9.31 6.44
CA LEU A 92 -2.11 8.32 7.49
C LEU A 92 -2.07 6.86 6.99
N LEU A 93 -2.12 6.62 5.67
CA LEU A 93 -2.04 5.27 5.09
C LEU A 93 -0.60 4.93 4.70
N LYS A 94 -0.20 3.67 4.93
CA LYS A 94 1.03 3.16 4.29
C LYS A 94 0.85 3.16 2.77
N PRO A 95 1.89 3.45 1.95
CA PRO A 95 1.80 3.48 0.49
C PRO A 95 1.11 2.27 -0.13
N ARG A 96 1.36 1.07 0.41
CA ARG A 96 0.70 -0.17 -0.04
C ARG A 96 -0.80 -0.19 0.19
N ARG A 97 -1.27 0.33 1.33
CA ARG A 97 -2.70 0.39 1.66
C ARG A 97 -3.40 1.44 0.81
N MET A 98 -2.79 2.62 0.66
CA MET A 98 -3.30 3.64 -0.25
C MET A 98 -3.42 3.12 -1.68
N ARG A 99 -2.38 2.44 -2.21
CA ARG A 99 -2.46 1.90 -3.57
C ARG A 99 -3.56 0.86 -3.74
N ARG A 100 -3.80 0.00 -2.73
CA ARG A 100 -4.93 -0.92 -2.73
C ARG A 100 -6.27 -0.19 -2.76
N LEU A 101 -6.41 0.91 -2.02
CA LEU A 101 -7.60 1.77 -2.07
C LEU A 101 -7.78 2.41 -3.45
N LEU A 102 -6.74 3.01 -4.01
CA LEU A 102 -6.78 3.65 -5.33
C LEU A 102 -7.11 2.66 -6.45
N GLN A 103 -6.63 1.42 -6.36
CA GLN A 103 -6.97 0.35 -7.30
C GLN A 103 -8.45 -0.06 -7.30
N GLN A 104 -9.22 0.34 -6.27
CA GLN A 104 -10.66 0.10 -6.18
C GLN A 104 -11.47 1.34 -6.59
N ALA A 105 -10.80 2.43 -6.99
CA ALA A 105 -11.44 3.65 -7.45
C ALA A 105 -11.66 3.62 -8.96
N GLU A 106 -12.75 4.23 -9.41
CA GLU A 106 -13.04 4.44 -10.82
C GLU A 106 -12.61 5.87 -11.20
N PRO A 107 -11.77 6.05 -12.24
CA PRO A 107 -11.36 7.38 -12.69
C PRO A 107 -12.42 7.99 -13.62
N HIS A 108 -12.70 9.28 -13.42
CA HIS A 108 -13.65 10.04 -14.22
C HIS A 108 -13.12 11.44 -14.52
N GLU A 109 -13.67 12.04 -15.56
CA GLU A 109 -13.41 13.42 -15.96
C GLU A 109 -14.71 14.08 -16.39
N ILE A 110 -14.90 15.33 -15.99
CA ILE A 110 -16.06 16.16 -16.38
C ILE A 110 -15.61 17.56 -16.78
N GLN A 111 -16.44 18.24 -17.56
CA GLN A 111 -16.19 19.58 -18.07
C GLN A 111 -16.67 20.67 -17.12
N SER A 112 -16.20 21.91 -17.33
CA SER A 112 -16.69 23.08 -16.59
C SER A 112 -18.20 23.24 -16.76
N GLY A 113 -18.89 23.53 -15.67
CA GLY A 113 -20.34 23.66 -15.60
C GLY A 113 -21.11 22.36 -15.37
N GLU A 114 -20.47 21.19 -15.51
CA GLU A 114 -21.10 19.91 -15.20
C GLU A 114 -21.16 19.65 -13.69
N ALA A 115 -22.21 18.95 -13.24
CA ALA A 115 -22.39 18.61 -11.84
C ALA A 115 -21.68 17.28 -11.50
N LEU A 116 -20.78 17.27 -10.51
CA LEU A 116 -20.29 16.04 -9.87
C LEU A 116 -21.37 15.45 -8.96
N ILE A 117 -22.09 16.31 -8.24
CA ILE A 117 -23.11 15.94 -7.27
C ILE A 117 -24.27 16.92 -7.42
N GLU A 118 -25.49 16.40 -7.42
CA GLU A 118 -26.72 17.20 -7.37
C GLU A 118 -27.33 17.11 -5.98
N GLN A 119 -27.81 18.24 -5.44
CA GLN A 119 -28.42 18.35 -4.12
C GLN A 119 -29.72 17.55 -4.03
N GLY A 120 -29.94 16.89 -2.88
CA GLY A 120 -31.15 16.13 -2.61
C GLY A 120 -31.24 14.79 -3.35
N LYS A 121 -30.19 14.38 -4.06
CA LYS A 121 -30.10 13.05 -4.69
C LYS A 121 -29.40 12.05 -3.77
N GLU A 122 -29.65 10.78 -4.06
CA GLU A 122 -28.91 9.71 -3.42
C GLU A 122 -27.51 9.59 -4.06
N LEU A 123 -26.47 9.64 -3.22
CA LEU A 123 -25.09 9.40 -3.64
C LEU A 123 -24.50 8.28 -2.78
N ARG A 124 -24.33 7.10 -3.38
CA ARG A 124 -23.69 5.95 -2.74
C ARG A 124 -22.23 5.84 -3.17
N ALA A 125 -21.49 6.91 -3.03
CA ALA A 125 -20.08 6.94 -3.37
C ALA A 125 -19.31 8.02 -2.61
N LEU A 126 -18.01 7.82 -2.47
CA LEU A 126 -17.06 8.83 -2.02
C LEU A 126 -16.23 9.30 -3.23
N ILE A 127 -16.04 10.60 -3.39
CA ILE A 127 -15.31 11.18 -4.51
C ILE A 127 -14.09 11.95 -3.98
N ILE A 128 -12.97 11.92 -4.69
CA ILE A 128 -11.81 12.81 -4.46
C ILE A 128 -11.38 13.47 -5.75
N LEU A 129 -11.08 14.77 -5.69
CA LEU A 129 -10.60 15.52 -6.84
C LEU A 129 -9.10 15.29 -7.04
N LEU A 130 -8.69 14.98 -8.27
CA LEU A 130 -7.28 14.84 -8.67
C LEU A 130 -6.72 16.11 -9.33
N SER A 131 -7.56 16.85 -10.06
CA SER A 131 -7.20 18.11 -10.71
C SER A 131 -8.43 18.98 -10.94
N GLY A 132 -8.21 20.27 -11.23
CA GLY A 132 -9.29 21.24 -11.44
C GLY A 132 -9.87 21.78 -10.12
N SER A 133 -11.05 22.40 -10.20
CA SER A 133 -11.76 22.92 -9.03
C SER A 133 -13.28 22.82 -9.23
N ALA A 134 -14.01 22.72 -8.12
CA ALA A 134 -15.46 22.66 -8.12
C ALA A 134 -16.06 23.54 -7.02
N SER A 135 -17.20 24.17 -7.28
CA SER A 135 -17.96 24.94 -6.29
C SER A 135 -18.98 24.05 -5.58
N VAL A 136 -18.98 24.10 -4.25
CA VAL A 136 -20.06 23.53 -3.42
C VAL A 136 -21.14 24.59 -3.26
N LYS A 137 -22.36 24.31 -3.71
CA LYS A 137 -23.51 25.23 -3.63
C LYS A 137 -24.64 24.61 -2.83
N VAL A 138 -25.18 25.35 -1.86
CA VAL A 138 -26.37 24.95 -1.10
C VAL A 138 -27.50 25.88 -1.47
N ASN A 139 -28.59 25.33 -2.02
CA ASN A 139 -29.71 26.09 -2.55
C ASN A 139 -29.24 27.17 -3.56
N GLY A 140 -28.32 26.81 -4.45
CA GLY A 140 -27.74 27.70 -5.46
C GLY A 140 -26.69 28.69 -4.96
N ILE A 141 -26.50 28.85 -3.65
CA ILE A 141 -25.52 29.77 -3.07
C ILE A 141 -24.18 29.06 -2.86
N LYS A 142 -23.10 29.58 -3.43
CA LYS A 142 -21.75 29.05 -3.23
C LYS A 142 -21.34 29.15 -1.76
N ARG A 143 -20.94 28.02 -1.17
CA ARG A 143 -20.51 27.90 0.23
C ARG A 143 -19.03 27.59 0.38
N ALA A 144 -18.48 26.80 -0.54
CA ALA A 144 -17.07 26.43 -0.53
C ALA A 144 -16.55 26.19 -1.96
N THR A 145 -15.24 26.06 -2.09
CA THR A 145 -14.57 25.59 -3.30
C THR A 145 -13.77 24.34 -2.93
N LEU A 146 -13.94 23.28 -3.72
CA LEU A 146 -13.13 22.07 -3.65
C LEU A 146 -11.93 22.20 -4.58
N LEU A 147 -10.77 21.81 -4.07
CA LEU A 147 -9.49 21.78 -4.76
C LEU A 147 -8.98 20.33 -4.87
N PRO A 148 -7.92 20.10 -5.66
CA PRO A 148 -7.31 18.77 -5.74
C PRO A 148 -6.88 18.28 -4.35
N GLY A 149 -7.27 17.05 -4.02
CA GLY A 149 -7.03 16.42 -2.72
C GLY A 149 -8.23 16.51 -1.76
N ASP A 150 -9.21 17.36 -2.03
CA ASP A 150 -10.44 17.47 -1.24
C ASP A 150 -11.44 16.37 -1.65
N PHE A 151 -12.23 15.90 -0.69
CA PHE A 151 -13.33 14.96 -0.96
C PHE A 151 -14.60 15.67 -1.45
N ALA A 152 -15.49 14.92 -2.09
CA ALA A 152 -16.87 15.32 -2.33
C ALA A 152 -17.82 14.16 -1.98
N GLY A 153 -19.01 14.49 -1.48
CA GLY A 153 -20.03 13.50 -1.11
C GLY A 153 -19.78 12.82 0.24
N GLU A 154 -18.73 13.22 0.97
CA GLU A 154 -18.31 12.62 2.23
C GLU A 154 -19.41 12.65 3.32
N MET A 155 -20.18 13.73 3.38
CA MET A 155 -21.28 13.86 4.34
C MET A 155 -22.40 12.85 4.05
N SER A 156 -22.77 12.70 2.78
CA SER A 156 -23.79 11.71 2.36
C SER A 156 -23.29 10.29 2.60
N PHE A 157 -22.02 10.02 2.25
CA PHE A 157 -21.37 8.73 2.47
C PHE A 157 -21.32 8.33 3.95
N ILE A 158 -20.95 9.24 4.85
CA ILE A 158 -20.86 8.95 6.30
C ILE A 158 -22.24 8.84 6.94
N THR A 159 -23.15 9.76 6.62
CA THR A 159 -24.45 9.85 7.31
C THR A 159 -25.53 8.94 6.70
N GLY A 160 -25.32 8.44 5.49
CA GLY A 160 -26.32 7.71 4.71
C GLY A 160 -27.50 8.57 4.25
N ARG A 161 -27.43 9.90 4.41
CA ARG A 161 -28.48 10.84 3.99
C ARG A 161 -28.28 11.27 2.54
N LEU A 162 -29.32 11.88 1.96
CA LEU A 162 -29.24 12.53 0.66
C LEU A 162 -28.16 13.63 0.65
N THR A 163 -27.66 13.94 -0.54
CA THR A 163 -26.65 14.98 -0.75
C THR A 163 -27.14 16.34 -0.27
N SER A 164 -26.29 17.05 0.49
CA SER A 164 -26.64 18.33 1.12
C SER A 164 -26.40 19.56 0.25
N ALA A 165 -25.66 19.39 -0.85
CA ALA A 165 -25.22 20.48 -1.71
C ALA A 165 -25.00 19.97 -3.14
N ASP A 166 -25.12 20.88 -4.11
CA ASP A 166 -24.59 20.68 -5.44
C ASP A 166 -23.07 20.84 -5.42
N VAL A 167 -22.38 20.05 -6.23
CA VAL A 167 -20.95 20.22 -6.50
C VAL A 167 -20.79 20.35 -8.01
N ILE A 168 -20.43 21.55 -8.47
CA ILE A 168 -20.37 21.90 -9.89
C ILE A 168 -18.93 22.23 -10.25
N ALA A 169 -18.43 21.65 -11.34
CA ALA A 169 -17.11 21.93 -11.85
C ALA A 169 -16.97 23.41 -12.27
N ASP A 170 -15.99 24.11 -11.70
CA ASP A 170 -15.63 25.47 -12.13
C ASP A 170 -14.70 25.43 -13.36
N GLN A 171 -13.91 24.35 -13.48
CA GLN A 171 -12.98 24.04 -14.58
C GLN A 171 -13.08 22.54 -14.91
N PRO A 172 -12.47 22.02 -15.98
CA PRO A 172 -12.38 20.57 -16.18
C PRO A 172 -11.78 19.88 -14.95
N VAL A 173 -12.49 18.88 -14.42
CA VAL A 173 -12.13 18.17 -13.20
C VAL A 173 -11.89 16.70 -13.51
N ARG A 174 -10.72 16.19 -13.11
CA ARG A 174 -10.46 14.76 -13.00
C ARG A 174 -10.66 14.33 -11.56
N TYR A 175 -11.34 13.23 -11.33
CA TYR A 175 -11.62 12.72 -9.99
C TYR A 175 -11.60 11.19 -9.95
N LEU A 176 -11.46 10.65 -8.75
CA LEU A 176 -11.71 9.24 -8.48
C LEU A 176 -13.01 9.10 -7.70
N ILE A 177 -13.79 8.08 -8.03
CA ILE A 177 -15.01 7.72 -7.32
C ILE A 177 -14.90 6.30 -6.77
N TRP A 178 -15.31 6.14 -5.51
CA TRP A 178 -15.44 4.84 -4.86
C TRP A 178 -16.90 4.58 -4.53
N PRO A 179 -17.56 3.63 -5.24
CA PRO A 179 -18.90 3.19 -4.85
C PRO A 179 -18.92 2.65 -3.42
N SER A 180 -19.97 2.92 -2.65
CA SER A 180 -20.06 2.49 -1.24
C SER A 180 -19.92 0.98 -1.09
N SER A 181 -20.49 0.20 -2.00
CA SER A 181 -20.39 -1.26 -2.02
C SER A 181 -18.95 -1.78 -2.20
N VAL A 182 -18.08 -0.99 -2.85
CA VAL A 182 -16.67 -1.32 -3.02
C VAL A 182 -15.91 -1.03 -1.73
N LEU A 183 -16.12 0.15 -1.13
CA LEU A 183 -15.51 0.52 0.15
C LEU A 183 -15.94 -0.41 1.29
N GLU A 184 -17.21 -0.79 1.36
CA GLU A 184 -17.72 -1.72 2.37
C GLU A 184 -17.04 -3.07 2.31
N ARG A 185 -16.85 -3.63 1.10
CA ARG A 185 -16.10 -4.89 0.90
C ARG A 185 -14.64 -4.75 1.30
N LEU A 186 -14.03 -3.59 1.03
CA LEU A 186 -12.66 -3.28 1.43
C LEU A 186 -12.55 -3.20 2.96
N TYR A 187 -13.50 -2.57 3.64
CA TYR A 187 -13.57 -2.43 5.09
C TYR A 187 -13.79 -3.75 5.81
N GLN A 188 -14.57 -4.67 5.25
CA GLN A 188 -14.74 -6.02 5.80
C GLN A 188 -13.43 -6.81 5.79
N ARG A 189 -12.55 -6.57 4.82
CA ARG A 189 -11.25 -7.26 4.68
C ARG A 189 -10.13 -6.61 5.48
N ASP A 190 -10.17 -5.29 5.65
CA ASP A 190 -9.15 -4.50 6.36
C ASP A 190 -9.81 -3.47 7.29
N PRO A 191 -10.16 -3.84 8.54
CA PRO A 191 -10.79 -2.93 9.50
C PRO A 191 -9.93 -1.71 9.86
N GLU A 192 -8.60 -1.84 9.84
CA GLU A 192 -7.69 -0.72 10.07
C GLU A 192 -7.80 0.32 8.94
N MET A 193 -8.01 -0.13 7.70
CA MET A 193 -8.23 0.76 6.57
C MET A 193 -9.50 1.58 6.74
N LYS A 194 -10.58 0.98 7.27
CA LYS A 194 -11.82 1.70 7.59
C LYS A 194 -11.55 2.85 8.56
N SER A 195 -10.87 2.56 9.67
CA SER A 195 -10.55 3.57 10.68
C SER A 195 -9.71 4.69 10.08
N ALA A 196 -8.69 4.36 9.30
CA ALA A 196 -7.83 5.37 8.69
C ALA A 196 -8.58 6.26 7.69
N ILE A 197 -9.44 5.70 6.83
CA ILE A 197 -10.23 6.51 5.89
C ILE A 197 -11.22 7.41 6.62
N GLN A 198 -11.89 6.91 7.66
CA GLN A 198 -12.80 7.73 8.46
C GLN A 198 -12.07 8.89 9.14
N SER A 199 -10.85 8.68 9.64
CA SER A 199 -10.01 9.76 10.18
C SER A 199 -9.63 10.78 9.10
N ILE A 200 -9.22 10.33 7.91
CA ILE A 200 -8.86 11.21 6.79
C ILE A 200 -10.05 12.07 6.37
N ILE A 201 -11.24 11.48 6.21
CA ILE A 201 -12.46 12.23 5.89
C ILE A 201 -12.79 13.23 6.99
N GLY A 202 -12.64 12.84 8.27
CA GLY A 202 -12.85 13.76 9.40
C GLY A 202 -11.92 14.97 9.35
N PHE A 203 -10.64 14.79 9.03
CA PHE A 203 -9.69 15.89 8.85
C PHE A 203 -10.05 16.79 7.66
N ASP A 204 -10.44 16.19 6.53
CA ASP A 204 -10.89 16.93 5.34
C ASP A 204 -12.10 17.83 5.66
N MET A 205 -13.14 17.27 6.28
CA MET A 205 -14.32 18.03 6.70
C MET A 205 -13.98 19.17 7.66
N ALA A 206 -13.12 18.92 8.66
CA ALA A 206 -12.69 19.94 9.60
C ALA A 206 -11.93 21.07 8.91
N SER A 207 -11.08 20.74 7.93
CA SER A 207 -10.31 21.72 7.15
C SER A 207 -11.20 22.60 6.27
N LYS A 208 -12.27 22.03 5.69
CA LYS A 208 -13.25 22.76 4.88
C LYS A 208 -14.10 23.73 5.70
N LEU A 209 -14.38 23.41 6.95
CA LEU A 209 -15.12 24.31 7.87
C LEU A 209 -14.27 25.51 8.33
N ALA A 210 -12.94 25.36 8.31
CA ALA A 210 -12.02 26.41 8.73
C ALA A 210 -11.59 27.38 7.62
N ARG A 211 -11.94 27.07 6.35
CA ARG A 211 -11.70 27.93 5.17
C ARG A 211 -12.93 28.79 4.88
#